data_AF-F9DSL4-F1
#
_entry.id   AF-F9DSL4-F1
#
_cell.length_a   1.000
_cell.length_b   1.000
_cell.length_c   1.000
_cell.angle_alpha   90.00
_cell.angle_beta   90.00
_cell.angle_gamma   90.00
#
_symmetry.space_group_name_H-M   'P 1'
#
loop_
_entity.id
_entity.type
_entity.pdbx_description
1 polymer ?
#
loop_
_entity_poly.entity_id
_entity_poly.type
_entity_poly.pdbx_seq_one_letter_code
_entity_poly.pdbx_strand_id
1 'polypeptide(L)'
;MEKEKQNDEHLNVRQTAERLEVSASTAIKLIRNGRIPNAFILSKRSGYSIPLSDIVLIEQQIKKDEKQNEDYLSVSEMALMLNCSDSNIRYAIRNGKIKKYRLHNKMYLVHISDFDDYIHEYLKQNQDCLNLQETANRLNVSKATIGNYVKHNVFPNAFIRNQTEGFLIPLSDIESFEFTIKIPDGFIAVKEIAKILDCHPESVRELIRNGKFKNVKSHLGRSYIVSADEVEKYYEYKINQIKDYLNITNAAEFLSCDKDTIRNYLKKGVLKNYLYRKKSEGYLIHKDDLFRLKETLIMPDGFMKPEEAAKKLGVGVGQVLNLARNKFVNSYKIKKNNGAETWIVSEEDVFMYKKVKEQRFTPENPGEYTTLDAVNKFKFETKDLIVQVPESMSRTYELFSSYAKSKLSNSNARAETLKKKVSYYIKTLEIILQILDKNIYDLTDDEVEDILNDPNIVEYVKQYFIGFTQFCSENVEGCKFKNDYKTSRDNTTET
;
A
#
# COMPACT_ATOMS: atom_id res chain seq x y z
N MET A 1 -2.36 -107.19 -41.46
CA MET A 1 -3.35 -106.11 -41.66
C MET A 1 -2.66 -104.78 -41.44
N GLU A 2 -1.98 -104.29 -42.48
CA GLU A 2 -1.52 -102.90 -42.57
C GLU A 2 -2.76 -102.03 -42.78
N LYS A 3 -3.03 -101.13 -41.83
CA LYS A 3 -4.01 -100.06 -42.02
C LYS A 3 -3.33 -98.96 -42.82
N GLU A 4 -3.94 -98.59 -43.95
CA GLU A 4 -3.63 -97.38 -44.71
C GLU A 4 -3.48 -96.20 -43.76
N LYS A 5 -2.26 -95.64 -43.64
CA LYS A 5 -2.04 -94.35 -43.00
C LYS A 5 -2.59 -93.27 -43.95
N GLN A 6 -3.83 -92.86 -43.75
CA GLN A 6 -4.27 -91.55 -44.19
C GLN A 6 -3.27 -90.53 -43.62
N ASN A 7 -2.67 -89.73 -44.50
CA ASN A 7 -1.87 -88.55 -44.13
C ASN A 7 -2.83 -87.53 -43.50
N ASP A 8 -3.17 -87.74 -42.23
CA ASP A 8 -3.91 -86.73 -41.46
C ASP A 8 -2.94 -85.55 -41.28
N GLU A 9 -3.33 -84.36 -41.72
CA GLU A 9 -2.56 -83.16 -41.45
C GLU A 9 -2.60 -82.88 -39.94
N HIS A 10 -1.46 -82.50 -39.37
CA HIS A 10 -1.33 -82.26 -37.93
C HIS A 10 -1.00 -80.80 -37.65
N LEU A 11 -1.63 -80.25 -36.61
CA LEU A 11 -1.30 -78.93 -36.08
C LEU A 11 -0.49 -79.06 -34.79
N ASN A 12 0.38 -78.09 -34.53
CA ASN A 12 1.01 -77.97 -33.23
C ASN A 12 0.04 -77.32 -32.21
N VAL A 13 0.40 -77.35 -30.92
CA VAL A 13 -0.40 -76.77 -29.84
C VAL A 13 -0.80 -75.31 -30.08
N ARG A 14 0.12 -74.49 -30.63
CA ARG A 14 -0.13 -73.07 -30.84
C ARG A 14 -1.14 -72.85 -31.96
N GLN A 15 -0.96 -73.53 -33.09
CA GLN A 15 -1.90 -73.49 -34.22
C GLN A 15 -3.28 -74.04 -33.82
N THR A 16 -3.30 -75.08 -33.00
CA THR A 16 -4.56 -75.65 -32.47
C THR A 16 -5.27 -74.68 -31.53
N ALA A 17 -4.51 -74.00 -30.67
CA ALA A 17 -5.05 -72.99 -29.76
C ALA A 17 -5.64 -71.80 -30.51
N GLU A 18 -4.93 -71.32 -31.54
CA GLU A 18 -5.39 -70.24 -32.42
C GLU A 18 -6.65 -70.65 -33.18
N ARG A 19 -6.67 -71.85 -33.77
CA ARG A 19 -7.81 -72.36 -34.53
C ARG A 19 -9.07 -72.58 -33.67
N LEU A 20 -8.90 -72.98 -32.42
CA LEU A 20 -10.00 -73.16 -31.47
C LEU A 20 -10.34 -71.89 -30.69
N GLU A 21 -9.66 -70.77 -30.96
CA GLU A 21 -9.79 -69.50 -30.23
C GLU A 21 -9.63 -69.65 -28.70
N VAL A 22 -8.73 -70.54 -28.26
CA VAL A 22 -8.42 -70.78 -26.84
C VAL A 22 -6.96 -70.53 -26.54
N SER A 23 -6.62 -70.43 -25.25
CA SER A 23 -5.21 -70.35 -24.84
C SER A 23 -4.45 -71.65 -25.13
N ALA A 24 -3.15 -71.56 -25.42
CA ALA A 24 -2.28 -72.73 -25.60
C ALA A 24 -2.31 -73.67 -24.37
N SER A 25 -2.44 -73.13 -23.16
CA SER A 25 -2.59 -73.92 -21.94
C SER A 25 -3.92 -74.70 -21.91
N THR A 26 -5.00 -74.12 -22.44
CA THR A 26 -6.29 -74.81 -22.60
C THR A 26 -6.17 -75.94 -23.61
N ALA A 27 -5.54 -75.70 -24.76
CA ALA A 27 -5.28 -76.76 -25.75
C ALA A 27 -4.49 -77.93 -25.16
N ILE A 28 -3.43 -77.67 -24.37
CA ILE A 28 -2.68 -78.73 -23.67
C ILE A 28 -3.56 -79.47 -22.65
N LYS A 29 -4.45 -78.78 -21.93
CA LYS A 29 -5.39 -79.44 -21.01
C LYS A 29 -6.36 -80.35 -21.74
N LEU A 30 -6.85 -79.97 -22.92
CA LEU A 30 -7.72 -80.82 -23.74
C LEU A 30 -7.01 -82.13 -24.12
N ILE A 31 -5.73 -82.05 -24.48
CA ILE A 31 -4.88 -83.23 -24.75
C ILE A 31 -4.74 -84.09 -23.49
N ARG A 32 -4.31 -83.48 -22.37
CA ARG A 32 -4.06 -84.21 -21.11
C ARG A 32 -5.31 -84.87 -20.54
N ASN A 33 -6.48 -84.26 -20.74
CA ASN A 33 -7.76 -84.80 -20.29
C ASN A 33 -8.34 -85.84 -21.26
N GLY A 34 -7.61 -86.24 -22.30
CA GLY A 34 -8.03 -87.26 -23.26
C GLY A 34 -9.12 -86.80 -24.23
N ARG A 35 -9.40 -85.50 -24.32
CA ARG A 35 -10.39 -84.96 -25.29
C ARG A 35 -9.84 -84.86 -26.71
N ILE A 36 -8.53 -84.94 -26.86
CA ILE A 36 -7.81 -85.07 -28.13
C ILE A 36 -7.01 -86.38 -28.03
N PRO A 37 -7.68 -87.54 -28.15
CA PRO A 37 -7.09 -88.83 -27.84
C PRO A 37 -5.97 -89.22 -28.81
N ASN A 38 -5.96 -88.64 -30.02
CA ASN A 38 -4.98 -88.98 -31.05
C ASN A 38 -3.78 -88.02 -31.07
N ALA A 39 -3.67 -87.10 -30.11
CA ALA A 39 -2.49 -86.25 -29.98
C ALA A 39 -1.28 -87.05 -29.46
N PHE A 40 -0.13 -86.87 -30.11
CA PHE A 40 1.13 -87.50 -29.71
C PHE A 40 2.29 -86.51 -29.70
N ILE A 41 3.39 -86.87 -29.05
CA ILE A 41 4.58 -86.01 -28.95
C ILE A 41 5.57 -86.42 -30.04
N LEU A 42 5.85 -85.52 -30.99
CA LEU A 42 6.85 -85.76 -32.06
C LEU A 42 8.28 -85.76 -31.52
N SER A 43 8.60 -84.78 -30.67
CA SER A 43 9.90 -84.68 -29.98
C SER A 43 9.80 -83.80 -28.74
N LYS A 44 10.76 -83.89 -27.81
CA LYS A 44 10.83 -83.01 -26.63
C LYS A 44 10.93 -81.53 -26.99
N ARG A 45 11.46 -81.18 -28.19
CA ARG A 45 11.60 -79.78 -28.65
C ARG A 45 10.38 -79.29 -29.45
N SER A 46 9.68 -80.18 -30.15
CA SER A 46 8.59 -79.83 -31.07
C SER A 46 7.21 -79.86 -30.42
N GLY A 47 7.07 -80.50 -29.25
CA GLY A 47 5.81 -80.54 -28.50
C GLY A 47 4.78 -81.54 -29.08
N TYR A 48 3.50 -81.31 -28.77
CA TYR A 48 2.40 -82.15 -29.25
C TYR A 48 2.07 -81.87 -30.72
N SER A 49 1.83 -82.95 -31.46
CA SER A 49 1.24 -82.99 -32.79
C SER A 49 -0.19 -83.48 -32.66
N ILE A 50 -1.14 -82.69 -33.17
CA ILE A 50 -2.57 -82.88 -32.96
C ILE A 50 -3.22 -83.08 -34.33
N PRO A 51 -3.85 -84.25 -34.58
CA PRO A 51 -4.55 -84.50 -35.83
C PRO A 51 -5.69 -83.49 -36.06
N LEU A 52 -5.84 -83.00 -37.29
CA LEU A 52 -6.95 -82.10 -37.65
C LEU A 52 -8.32 -82.72 -37.38
N SER A 53 -8.44 -84.05 -37.53
CA SER A 53 -9.66 -84.81 -37.27
C SER A 53 -10.18 -84.59 -35.83
N ASP A 54 -9.30 -84.65 -34.82
CA ASP A 54 -9.66 -84.37 -33.42
C ASP A 54 -10.04 -82.90 -33.21
N ILE A 55 -9.39 -81.96 -33.91
CA ILE A 55 -9.67 -80.52 -33.79
C ILE A 55 -11.06 -80.20 -34.33
N VAL A 56 -11.44 -80.76 -35.48
CA VAL A 56 -12.76 -80.56 -36.10
C VAL A 56 -13.88 -81.09 -35.19
N LEU A 57 -13.65 -82.23 -34.52
CA LEU A 57 -14.62 -82.76 -33.54
C LEU A 57 -14.82 -81.79 -32.36
N ILE A 58 -13.75 -81.15 -31.90
CA ILE A 58 -13.83 -80.13 -30.84
C ILE A 58 -14.53 -78.87 -31.34
N GLU A 59 -14.25 -78.41 -32.55
CA GLU A 59 -14.95 -77.27 -33.16
C GLU A 59 -16.47 -77.51 -33.23
N GLN A 60 -16.88 -78.72 -33.64
CA GLN A 60 -18.30 -79.10 -33.67
C GLN A 60 -18.92 -79.10 -32.28
N GLN A 61 -18.18 -79.55 -31.26
CA GLN A 61 -18.63 -79.52 -29.88
C GLN A 61 -18.74 -78.08 -29.34
N ILE A 62 -17.76 -77.21 -29.64
CA ILE A 62 -17.79 -75.79 -29.27
C ILE A 62 -19.02 -75.11 -29.88
N LYS A 63 -19.28 -75.31 -31.17
CA LYS A 63 -20.47 -74.76 -31.84
C LYS A 63 -21.79 -75.24 -31.24
N LYS A 64 -21.83 -76.51 -30.80
CA LYS A 64 -23.00 -77.07 -30.11
C LYS A 64 -23.20 -76.45 -28.73
N ASP A 65 -22.11 -76.21 -28.00
CA ASP A 65 -22.14 -75.57 -26.67
C ASP A 65 -22.52 -74.09 -26.79
N GLU A 66 -22.01 -73.37 -27.80
CA GLU A 66 -22.39 -71.98 -28.12
C GLU A 66 -23.89 -71.85 -28.41
N LYS A 67 -24.43 -72.72 -29.27
CA LYS A 67 -25.87 -72.74 -29.57
C LYS A 67 -26.73 -73.08 -28.36
N GLN A 68 -26.21 -73.85 -27.40
CA GLN A 68 -26.91 -74.11 -26.14
C GLN A 68 -26.83 -72.93 -25.18
N ASN A 69 -25.90 -71.99 -25.36
CA ASN A 69 -25.64 -70.86 -24.49
C ASN A 69 -26.20 -69.52 -25.00
N GLU A 70 -26.85 -69.51 -26.18
CA GLU A 70 -27.38 -68.30 -26.82
C GLU A 70 -28.34 -67.49 -25.93
N ASP A 71 -29.13 -68.17 -25.08
CA ASP A 71 -30.08 -67.54 -24.15
C ASP A 71 -29.50 -67.20 -22.76
N TYR A 72 -28.18 -67.24 -22.60
CA TYR A 72 -27.53 -67.05 -21.30
C TYR A 72 -26.41 -66.00 -21.37
N LEU A 73 -26.33 -65.19 -20.32
CA LEU A 73 -25.26 -64.23 -20.10
C LEU A 73 -24.28 -64.73 -19.04
N SER A 74 -23.01 -64.41 -19.22
CA SER A 74 -22.00 -64.58 -18.19
C SER A 74 -22.13 -63.51 -17.10
N VAL A 75 -21.65 -63.85 -15.91
CA VAL A 75 -21.56 -62.90 -14.78
C VAL A 75 -20.86 -61.59 -15.16
N SER A 76 -19.81 -61.66 -15.97
CA SER A 76 -19.02 -60.49 -16.36
C SER A 76 -19.76 -59.60 -17.36
N GLU A 77 -20.53 -60.18 -18.28
CA GLU A 77 -21.41 -59.41 -19.19
C GLU A 77 -22.51 -58.70 -18.41
N MET A 78 -23.16 -59.40 -17.46
CA MET A 78 -24.16 -58.79 -16.58
C MET A 78 -23.58 -57.67 -15.72
N ALA A 79 -22.38 -57.87 -15.17
CA ALA A 79 -21.67 -56.88 -14.37
C ALA A 79 -21.35 -55.61 -15.17
N LEU A 80 -20.94 -55.79 -16.44
CA LEU A 80 -20.73 -54.69 -17.39
C LEU A 80 -22.03 -53.92 -17.67
N MET A 81 -23.12 -54.64 -17.96
CA MET A 81 -24.43 -54.03 -18.27
C MET A 81 -25.02 -53.24 -17.09
N LEU A 82 -24.75 -53.68 -15.86
CA LEU A 82 -25.20 -53.01 -14.62
C LEU A 82 -24.18 -52.04 -14.03
N ASN A 83 -23.02 -51.88 -14.66
CA ASN A 83 -21.89 -51.10 -14.16
C ASN A 83 -21.54 -51.43 -12.70
N CYS A 84 -21.38 -52.72 -12.38
CA CYS A 84 -21.08 -53.19 -11.02
C CYS A 84 -20.01 -54.29 -11.03
N SER A 85 -19.61 -54.79 -9.85
CA SER A 85 -18.60 -55.85 -9.77
C SER A 85 -19.18 -57.26 -10.00
N ASP A 86 -18.40 -58.16 -10.60
CA ASP A 86 -18.72 -59.59 -10.72
C ASP A 86 -19.14 -60.23 -9.38
N SER A 87 -18.55 -59.76 -8.29
CA SER A 87 -18.87 -60.22 -6.92
C SER A 87 -20.32 -59.91 -6.54
N ASN A 88 -20.87 -58.78 -6.98
CA ASN A 88 -22.26 -58.39 -6.69
C ASN A 88 -23.24 -59.32 -7.41
N ILE A 89 -22.97 -59.64 -8.68
CA ILE A 89 -23.80 -60.57 -9.45
C ILE A 89 -23.72 -61.98 -8.85
N ARG A 90 -22.53 -62.46 -8.49
CA ARG A 90 -22.38 -63.76 -7.80
C ARG A 90 -23.09 -63.79 -6.44
N TYR A 91 -23.11 -62.68 -5.72
CA TYR A 91 -23.85 -62.56 -4.47
C TYR A 91 -25.37 -62.62 -4.70
N ALA A 92 -25.88 -61.94 -5.74
CA ALA A 92 -27.29 -62.01 -6.13
C ALA A 92 -27.72 -63.44 -6.51
N ILE A 93 -26.87 -64.18 -7.22
CA ILE A 93 -27.09 -65.60 -7.54
C ILE A 93 -27.13 -66.46 -6.25
N ARG A 94 -26.14 -66.31 -5.36
CA ARG A 94 -26.06 -67.09 -4.12
C ARG A 94 -27.22 -66.86 -3.15
N ASN A 95 -27.76 -65.64 -3.13
CA ASN A 95 -28.89 -65.29 -2.27
C ASN A 95 -30.25 -65.55 -2.92
N GLY A 96 -30.28 -66.21 -4.09
CA GLY A 96 -31.52 -66.59 -4.77
C GLY A 96 -32.30 -65.43 -5.36
N LYS A 97 -31.68 -64.25 -5.54
CA LYS A 97 -32.28 -63.13 -6.28
C LYS A 97 -32.31 -63.43 -7.78
N ILE A 98 -31.31 -64.17 -8.27
CA ILE A 98 -31.25 -64.71 -9.62
C ILE A 98 -31.43 -66.23 -9.50
N LYS A 99 -32.49 -66.76 -10.09
CA LYS A 99 -32.97 -68.14 -9.90
C LYS A 99 -32.70 -69.02 -11.11
N LYS A 100 -32.75 -68.47 -12.33
CA LYS A 100 -32.50 -69.23 -13.57
C LYS A 100 -31.05 -69.07 -14.00
N TYR A 101 -30.20 -69.87 -13.38
CA TYR A 101 -28.79 -69.96 -13.77
C TYR A 101 -28.35 -71.42 -13.91
N ARG A 102 -27.25 -71.64 -14.61
CA ARG A 102 -26.54 -72.92 -14.64
C ARG A 102 -25.04 -72.72 -14.46
N LEU A 103 -24.37 -73.78 -14.02
CA LEU A 103 -22.93 -73.82 -13.89
C LEU A 103 -22.33 -74.52 -15.11
N HIS A 104 -21.64 -73.79 -15.97
CA HIS A 104 -20.94 -74.34 -17.14
C HIS A 104 -19.44 -74.03 -17.00
N ASN A 105 -18.58 -75.05 -17.04
CA ASN A 105 -17.12 -74.89 -16.89
C ASN A 105 -16.68 -74.06 -15.66
N LYS A 106 -17.36 -74.24 -14.52
CA LYS A 106 -17.16 -73.47 -13.26
C LYS A 106 -17.52 -71.99 -13.34
N MET A 107 -18.19 -71.55 -14.40
CA MET A 107 -18.74 -70.20 -14.56
C MET A 107 -20.27 -70.24 -14.44
N TYR A 108 -20.82 -69.24 -13.77
CA TYR A 108 -22.27 -69.05 -13.73
C TYR A 108 -22.73 -68.41 -15.03
N LEU A 109 -23.69 -69.05 -15.69
CA LEU A 109 -24.42 -68.53 -16.83
C LEU A 109 -25.87 -68.29 -16.39
N VAL A 110 -26.37 -67.08 -16.56
CA VAL A 110 -27.71 -66.65 -16.15
C VAL A 110 -28.59 -66.50 -17.37
N HIS A 111 -29.79 -67.07 -17.33
CA HIS A 111 -30.73 -66.96 -18.42
C HIS A 111 -31.17 -65.50 -18.60
N ILE A 112 -31.20 -65.00 -19.84
CA ILE A 112 -31.49 -63.59 -20.16
C ILE A 112 -32.78 -63.11 -19.49
N SER A 113 -33.88 -63.89 -19.56
CA SER A 113 -35.16 -63.48 -18.97
C SER A 113 -35.12 -63.25 -17.44
N ASP A 114 -34.30 -63.99 -16.71
CA ASP A 114 -34.17 -63.82 -15.25
C ASP A 114 -33.24 -62.65 -14.91
N PHE A 115 -32.33 -62.32 -15.82
CA PHE A 115 -31.54 -61.10 -15.73
C PHE A 115 -32.38 -59.85 -16.00
N ASP A 116 -33.30 -59.88 -16.96
CA ASP A 116 -34.24 -58.78 -17.21
C ASP A 116 -35.13 -58.51 -16.00
N ASP A 117 -35.67 -59.57 -15.39
CA ASP A 117 -36.46 -59.48 -14.15
C ASP A 117 -35.63 -58.83 -13.02
N TYR A 118 -34.37 -59.25 -12.88
CA TYR A 118 -33.44 -58.69 -11.89
C TYR A 118 -33.09 -57.23 -12.18
N ILE A 119 -32.86 -56.84 -13.44
CA ILE A 119 -32.62 -55.45 -13.84
C ILE A 119 -33.83 -54.59 -13.47
N HIS A 120 -35.05 -55.03 -13.79
CA HIS A 120 -36.26 -54.29 -13.50
C HIS A 120 -36.44 -54.06 -12.00
N GLU A 121 -36.20 -55.07 -11.16
CA GLU A 121 -36.24 -54.93 -9.70
C GLU A 121 -35.12 -54.01 -9.18
N TYR A 122 -33.92 -54.15 -9.74
CA TYR A 122 -32.74 -53.35 -9.39
C TYR A 122 -32.93 -51.87 -9.72
N LEU A 123 -33.48 -51.53 -10.88
CA LEU A 123 -33.73 -50.16 -11.30
C LEU A 123 -34.85 -49.51 -10.47
N LYS A 124 -35.91 -50.26 -10.14
CA LYS A 124 -37.04 -49.77 -9.34
C LYS A 124 -36.64 -49.41 -7.89
N GLN A 125 -35.62 -50.08 -7.34
CA GLN A 125 -35.11 -49.80 -6.00
C GLN A 125 -34.10 -48.63 -5.94
N ASN A 126 -33.50 -48.24 -7.07
CA ASN A 126 -32.40 -47.26 -7.11
C ASN A 126 -32.78 -45.92 -7.78
N GLN A 127 -34.05 -45.69 -8.13
CA GLN A 127 -34.45 -44.54 -8.95
C GLN A 127 -34.39 -43.18 -8.21
N ASP A 128 -34.46 -43.18 -6.86
CA ASP A 128 -34.50 -41.96 -6.03
C ASP A 128 -33.42 -41.91 -4.93
N CYS A 129 -32.25 -42.53 -5.16
CA CYS A 129 -31.15 -42.53 -4.18
C CYS A 129 -29.87 -41.96 -4.77
N LEU A 130 -29.17 -41.13 -4.01
CA LEU A 130 -27.86 -40.59 -4.38
C LEU A 130 -26.75 -41.31 -3.61
N ASN A 131 -25.60 -41.51 -4.25
CA ASN A 131 -24.42 -42.01 -3.55
C ASN A 131 -23.78 -40.90 -2.69
N LEU A 132 -22.80 -41.29 -1.85
CA LEU A 132 -22.10 -40.34 -0.99
C LEU A 132 -21.47 -39.15 -1.74
N GLN A 133 -20.98 -39.36 -2.96
CA GLN A 133 -20.33 -38.30 -3.75
C GLN A 133 -21.36 -37.35 -4.36
N GLU A 134 -22.45 -37.87 -4.90
CA GLU A 134 -23.56 -37.08 -5.43
C GLU A 134 -24.24 -36.27 -4.33
N THR A 135 -24.46 -36.88 -3.17
CA THR A 135 -25.00 -36.20 -1.99
C THR A 135 -24.06 -35.10 -1.50
N ALA A 136 -22.75 -35.37 -1.48
CA ALA A 136 -21.72 -34.38 -1.12
C ALA A 136 -21.72 -33.19 -2.08
N ASN A 137 -21.84 -33.44 -3.38
CA ASN A 137 -21.93 -32.39 -4.40
C ASN A 137 -23.21 -31.56 -4.24
N ARG A 138 -24.36 -32.20 -4.03
CA ARG A 138 -25.66 -31.54 -3.87
C ARG A 138 -25.69 -30.64 -2.63
N LEU A 139 -25.16 -31.13 -1.51
CA LEU A 139 -25.10 -30.38 -0.24
C LEU A 139 -23.87 -29.47 -0.12
N ASN A 140 -23.01 -29.42 -1.15
CA ASN A 140 -21.76 -28.68 -1.18
C ASN A 140 -20.86 -28.91 0.05
N VAL A 141 -20.69 -30.17 0.44
CA VAL A 141 -19.83 -30.61 1.55
C VAL A 141 -18.90 -31.74 1.11
N SER A 142 -17.93 -32.12 1.95
CA SER A 142 -17.02 -33.21 1.60
C SER A 142 -17.70 -34.59 1.70
N LYS A 143 -17.26 -35.56 0.88
CA LYS A 143 -17.68 -36.97 0.97
C LYS A 143 -17.51 -37.54 2.38
N ALA A 144 -16.43 -37.16 3.08
CA ALA A 144 -16.16 -37.59 4.44
C ALA A 144 -17.20 -37.03 5.43
N THR A 145 -17.66 -35.79 5.22
CA THR A 145 -18.71 -35.16 6.03
C THR A 145 -20.03 -35.92 5.89
N ILE A 146 -20.45 -36.26 4.67
CA ILE A 146 -21.65 -37.07 4.43
C ILE A 146 -21.50 -38.46 5.07
N GLY A 147 -20.33 -39.09 4.96
CA GLY A 147 -20.05 -40.35 5.65
C GLY A 147 -20.22 -40.25 7.17
N ASN A 148 -19.83 -39.13 7.79
CA ASN A 148 -20.07 -38.89 9.22
C ASN A 148 -21.56 -38.62 9.51
N TYR A 149 -22.28 -37.91 8.65
CA TYR A 149 -23.72 -37.70 8.80
C TYR A 149 -24.49 -39.03 8.80
N VAL A 150 -24.14 -39.95 7.91
CA VAL A 150 -24.71 -41.31 7.91
C VAL A 150 -24.36 -42.05 9.21
N LYS A 151 -23.09 -42.02 9.67
CA LYS A 151 -22.69 -42.65 10.94
C LYS A 151 -23.41 -42.10 12.17
N HIS A 152 -23.78 -40.82 12.15
CA HIS A 152 -24.50 -40.15 13.22
C HIS A 152 -26.03 -40.17 13.02
N ASN A 153 -26.54 -41.00 12.11
CA ASN A 153 -27.96 -41.17 11.84
C ASN A 153 -28.69 -39.87 11.46
N VAL A 154 -28.01 -38.97 10.76
CA VAL A 154 -28.60 -37.72 10.21
C VAL A 154 -29.50 -38.04 9.00
N PHE A 155 -29.15 -39.08 8.24
CA PHE A 155 -29.95 -39.63 7.15
C PHE A 155 -30.48 -41.01 7.58
N PRO A 156 -31.65 -41.08 8.24
CA PRO A 156 -32.14 -42.29 8.89
C PRO A 156 -32.43 -43.44 7.92
N ASN A 157 -32.70 -43.14 6.65
CA ASN A 157 -33.01 -44.12 5.61
C ASN A 157 -31.80 -44.43 4.71
N ALA A 158 -30.59 -44.00 5.09
CA ALA A 158 -29.38 -44.35 4.36
C ALA A 158 -29.04 -45.84 4.51
N PHE A 159 -28.67 -46.51 3.41
CA PHE A 159 -28.35 -47.94 3.40
C PHE A 159 -27.10 -48.25 2.58
N ILE A 160 -26.46 -49.39 2.84
CA ILE A 160 -25.22 -49.81 2.17
C ILE A 160 -25.57 -50.54 0.86
N ARG A 161 -25.04 -50.08 -0.28
CA ARG A 161 -25.23 -50.72 -1.60
C ARG A 161 -24.31 -51.93 -1.78
N ASN A 162 -23.02 -51.76 -1.52
CA ASN A 162 -22.01 -52.82 -1.41
C ASN A 162 -20.75 -52.29 -0.69
N GLN A 163 -19.84 -53.18 -0.29
CA GLN A 163 -18.62 -52.82 0.45
C GLN A 163 -17.66 -51.89 -0.31
N THR A 164 -17.79 -51.78 -1.63
CA THR A 164 -16.89 -51.03 -2.52
C THR A 164 -17.42 -49.64 -2.93
N GLU A 165 -18.73 -49.48 -3.09
CA GLU A 165 -19.41 -48.26 -3.56
C GLU A 165 -19.99 -47.43 -2.41
N GLY A 166 -20.16 -48.03 -1.21
CA GLY A 166 -20.54 -47.32 0.02
C GLY A 166 -22.04 -47.17 0.23
N PHE A 167 -22.44 -46.07 0.89
CA PHE A 167 -23.83 -45.78 1.27
C PHE A 167 -24.59 -45.08 0.14
N LEU A 168 -25.87 -45.45 -0.01
CA LEU A 168 -26.90 -44.72 -0.77
C LEU A 168 -27.82 -43.99 0.20
N ILE A 169 -28.20 -42.78 -0.17
CA ILE A 169 -29.05 -41.90 0.64
C ILE A 169 -30.28 -41.55 -0.20
N PRO A 170 -31.51 -41.84 0.30
CA PRO A 170 -32.74 -41.46 -0.38
C PRO A 170 -32.84 -39.94 -0.57
N LEU A 171 -33.37 -39.51 -1.72
CA LEU A 171 -33.60 -38.09 -2.01
C LEU A 171 -34.48 -37.41 -0.96
N SER A 172 -35.49 -38.11 -0.43
CA SER A 172 -36.37 -37.60 0.64
C SER A 172 -35.62 -37.21 1.91
N ASP A 173 -34.59 -37.97 2.28
CA ASP A 173 -33.72 -37.68 3.44
C ASP A 173 -32.84 -36.47 3.16
N ILE A 174 -32.33 -36.33 1.93
CA ILE A 174 -31.52 -35.19 1.50
C ILE A 174 -32.38 -33.92 1.48
N GLU A 175 -33.60 -33.97 0.95
CA GLU A 175 -34.53 -32.84 0.92
C GLU A 175 -34.98 -32.41 2.31
N SER A 176 -35.26 -33.37 3.19
CA SER A 176 -35.56 -33.10 4.60
C SER A 176 -34.37 -32.41 5.29
N PHE A 177 -33.15 -32.85 4.99
CA PHE A 177 -31.93 -32.22 5.50
C PHE A 177 -31.73 -30.82 4.93
N GLU A 178 -31.94 -30.60 3.62
CA GLU A 178 -31.91 -29.28 2.98
C GLU A 178 -32.88 -28.29 3.63
N PHE A 179 -34.07 -28.77 4.05
CA PHE A 179 -35.03 -27.96 4.79
C PHE A 179 -34.51 -27.56 6.18
N THR A 180 -33.80 -28.46 6.87
CA THR A 180 -33.16 -28.15 8.17
C THR A 180 -31.92 -27.26 8.07
N ILE A 181 -31.27 -27.21 6.89
CA ILE A 181 -30.12 -26.34 6.62
C ILE A 181 -30.55 -24.87 6.44
N LYS A 182 -31.78 -24.61 6.02
CA LYS A 182 -32.23 -23.22 5.82
C LYS A 182 -32.20 -22.47 7.15
N ILE A 183 -31.43 -21.39 7.18
CA ILE A 183 -31.37 -20.48 8.32
C ILE A 183 -32.76 -19.84 8.46
N PRO A 184 -33.42 -19.92 9.62
CA PRO A 184 -34.72 -19.30 9.82
C PRO A 184 -34.64 -17.78 9.61
N ASP A 185 -35.69 -17.20 9.02
CA ASP A 185 -35.79 -15.76 8.84
C ASP A 185 -35.59 -15.02 10.17
N GLY A 186 -34.78 -13.95 10.13
CA GLY A 186 -34.39 -13.18 11.31
C GLY A 186 -33.15 -13.68 12.06
N PHE A 187 -32.50 -14.75 11.59
CA PHE A 187 -31.21 -15.24 12.12
C PHE A 187 -30.09 -15.11 11.09
N ILE A 188 -28.87 -14.90 11.57
CA ILE A 188 -27.66 -14.71 10.76
C ILE A 188 -26.59 -15.70 11.23
N ALA A 189 -25.85 -16.28 10.28
CA ALA A 189 -24.76 -17.20 10.61
C ALA A 189 -23.49 -16.46 11.08
N VAL A 190 -22.70 -17.11 11.94
CA VAL A 190 -21.41 -16.56 12.46
C VAL A 190 -20.50 -15.99 11.36
N LYS A 191 -20.45 -16.61 10.18
CA LYS A 191 -19.63 -16.14 9.06
C LYS A 191 -20.10 -14.78 8.52
N GLU A 192 -21.39 -14.51 8.51
CA GLU A 192 -21.96 -13.25 8.04
C GLU A 192 -21.83 -12.18 9.11
N ILE A 193 -22.06 -12.53 10.38
CA ILE A 193 -21.80 -11.65 11.53
C ILE A 193 -20.34 -11.18 11.53
N ALA A 194 -19.41 -12.08 11.25
CA ALA A 194 -17.98 -11.76 11.15
C ALA A 194 -17.70 -10.70 10.09
N LYS A 195 -18.41 -10.74 8.95
CA LYS A 195 -18.32 -9.71 7.89
C LYS A 195 -18.92 -8.38 8.34
N ILE A 196 -20.12 -8.40 8.96
CA ILE A 196 -20.80 -7.19 9.45
C ILE A 196 -19.93 -6.46 10.48
N LEU A 197 -19.31 -7.20 11.40
CA LEU A 197 -18.50 -6.64 12.48
C LEU A 197 -17.04 -6.39 12.09
N ASP A 198 -16.66 -6.69 10.84
CA ASP A 198 -15.30 -6.68 10.30
C ASP A 198 -14.28 -7.36 11.23
N CYS A 199 -14.53 -8.62 11.55
CA CYS A 199 -13.69 -9.39 12.48
C CYS A 199 -13.59 -10.86 12.10
N HIS A 200 -12.65 -11.57 12.72
CA HIS A 200 -12.49 -13.01 12.49
C HIS A 200 -13.68 -13.80 13.07
N PRO A 201 -14.17 -14.88 12.42
CA PRO A 201 -15.29 -15.69 12.92
C PRO A 201 -15.10 -16.23 14.34
N GLU A 202 -13.86 -16.47 14.78
CA GLU A 202 -13.58 -16.89 16.15
C GLU A 202 -13.88 -15.81 17.19
N SER A 203 -13.68 -14.54 16.86
CA SER A 203 -14.05 -13.42 17.74
C SER A 203 -15.56 -13.38 17.97
N VAL A 204 -16.36 -13.70 16.94
CA VAL A 204 -17.82 -13.82 17.06
C VAL A 204 -18.18 -15.00 17.97
N ARG A 205 -17.51 -16.15 17.83
CA ARG A 205 -17.73 -17.30 18.73
C ARG A 205 -17.36 -16.96 20.17
N GLU A 206 -16.31 -16.18 20.39
CA GLU A 206 -15.92 -15.68 21.71
C GLU A 206 -17.00 -14.77 22.31
N LEU A 207 -17.57 -13.84 21.52
CA LEU A 207 -18.70 -13.01 21.96
C LEU A 207 -19.92 -13.84 22.36
N ILE A 208 -20.20 -14.91 21.61
CA ILE A 208 -21.25 -15.88 21.94
C ILE A 208 -20.94 -16.60 23.26
N ARG A 209 -19.73 -17.13 23.43
CA ARG A 209 -19.30 -17.81 24.68
C ARG A 209 -19.35 -16.88 25.90
N ASN A 210 -19.04 -15.60 25.70
CA ASN A 210 -19.07 -14.57 26.73
C ASN A 210 -20.49 -14.03 27.00
N GLY A 211 -21.53 -14.60 26.37
CA GLY A 211 -22.93 -14.24 26.62
C GLY A 211 -23.32 -12.83 26.15
N LYS A 212 -22.60 -12.26 25.16
CA LYS A 212 -22.93 -10.93 24.61
C LYS A 212 -24.18 -10.95 23.74
N PHE A 213 -24.49 -12.09 23.14
CA PHE A 213 -25.73 -12.35 22.41
C PHE A 213 -26.61 -13.28 23.26
N LYS A 214 -27.90 -12.94 23.41
CA LYS A 214 -28.85 -13.73 24.23
C LYS A 214 -29.60 -14.72 23.36
N ASN A 215 -29.95 -14.33 22.14
CA ASN A 215 -30.73 -15.14 21.21
C ASN A 215 -29.83 -15.95 20.26
N VAL A 216 -29.05 -16.86 20.83
CA VAL A 216 -28.17 -17.76 20.09
C VAL A 216 -28.78 -19.15 19.98
N LYS A 217 -28.85 -19.70 18.77
CA LYS A 217 -29.27 -21.08 18.52
C LYS A 217 -28.11 -21.87 17.93
N SER A 218 -27.98 -23.13 18.35
CA SER A 218 -27.09 -24.08 17.69
C SER A 218 -27.66 -24.44 16.33
N HIS A 219 -26.85 -24.37 15.28
CA HIS A 219 -27.27 -24.69 13.91
C HIS A 219 -26.22 -25.60 13.26
N LEU A 220 -26.65 -26.82 12.89
CA LEU A 220 -25.91 -27.87 12.18
C LEU A 220 -24.38 -27.88 12.31
N GLY A 221 -23.87 -28.91 12.98
CA GLY A 221 -22.46 -28.94 13.39
C GLY A 221 -22.19 -27.89 14.46
N ARG A 222 -20.93 -27.68 14.83
CA ARG A 222 -20.52 -26.72 15.88
C ARG A 222 -20.69 -25.24 15.45
N SER A 223 -21.71 -24.93 14.66
CA SER A 223 -22.04 -23.62 14.13
C SER A 223 -23.19 -23.01 14.95
N TYR A 224 -23.20 -21.70 15.06
CA TYR A 224 -24.21 -20.94 15.78
C TYR A 224 -24.87 -19.95 14.83
N ILE A 225 -26.14 -19.69 15.06
CA ILE A 225 -26.88 -18.59 14.44
C ILE A 225 -27.34 -17.64 15.55
N VAL A 226 -27.35 -16.34 15.25
CA VAL A 226 -27.72 -15.27 16.17
C VAL A 226 -28.81 -14.43 15.54
N SER A 227 -29.74 -13.92 16.34
CA SER A 227 -30.76 -12.97 15.87
C SER A 227 -30.11 -11.74 15.20
N ALA A 228 -30.61 -11.36 14.02
CA ALA A 228 -30.13 -10.21 13.26
C ALA A 228 -30.17 -8.91 14.08
N ASP A 229 -31.30 -8.66 14.75
CA ASP A 229 -31.52 -7.47 15.58
C ASP A 229 -30.49 -7.31 16.71
N GLU A 230 -30.05 -8.42 17.31
CA GLU A 230 -29.02 -8.37 18.37
C GLU A 230 -27.65 -8.01 17.81
N VAL A 231 -27.33 -8.50 16.60
CA VAL A 231 -26.08 -8.19 15.91
C VAL A 231 -26.04 -6.72 15.53
N GLU A 232 -27.14 -6.18 15.03
CA GLU A 232 -27.28 -4.77 14.67
C GLU A 232 -27.14 -3.87 15.90
N LYS A 233 -27.86 -4.15 16.99
CA LYS A 233 -27.74 -3.41 18.26
C LYS A 233 -26.31 -3.43 18.80
N TYR A 234 -25.62 -4.57 18.71
CA TYR A 234 -24.23 -4.67 19.12
C TYR A 234 -23.29 -3.84 18.23
N TYR A 235 -23.54 -3.84 16.93
CA TYR A 235 -22.78 -3.03 15.98
C TYR A 235 -22.95 -1.53 16.24
N GLU A 236 -24.18 -1.06 16.43
CA GLU A 236 -24.47 0.32 16.78
C GLU A 236 -23.80 0.74 18.10
N TYR A 237 -23.87 -0.10 19.13
CA TYR A 237 -23.17 0.12 20.39
C TYR A 237 -21.65 0.25 20.18
N LYS A 238 -21.05 -0.63 19.38
CA LYS A 238 -19.62 -0.61 19.06
C LYS A 238 -19.22 0.66 18.32
N ILE A 239 -20.03 1.14 17.38
CA ILE A 239 -19.80 2.40 16.66
C ILE A 239 -19.90 3.59 17.61
N ASN A 240 -20.94 3.65 18.45
CA ASN A 240 -21.13 4.76 19.37
C ASN A 240 -19.97 4.90 20.36
N GLN A 241 -19.39 3.79 20.82
CA GLN A 241 -18.18 3.77 21.66
C GLN A 241 -16.95 4.40 21.01
N ILE A 242 -16.83 4.36 19.67
CA ILE A 242 -15.65 4.85 18.93
C ILE A 242 -15.90 6.15 18.15
N LYS A 243 -17.14 6.66 18.13
CA LYS A 243 -17.57 7.83 17.35
C LYS A 243 -16.75 9.09 17.67
N ASP A 244 -16.32 9.22 18.91
CA ASP A 244 -15.54 10.36 19.39
C ASP A 244 -14.03 10.11 19.40
N TYR A 245 -13.60 9.00 18.82
CA TYR A 245 -12.19 8.66 18.69
C TYR A 245 -11.74 8.75 17.23
N LEU A 246 -10.49 9.17 17.03
CA LEU A 246 -9.82 9.21 15.75
C LEU A 246 -8.60 8.29 15.77
N ASN A 247 -8.34 7.60 14.67
CA ASN A 247 -7.09 6.86 14.50
C ASN A 247 -5.91 7.86 14.36
N ILE A 248 -4.67 7.37 14.47
CA ILE A 248 -3.46 8.20 14.36
C ILE A 248 -3.41 9.01 13.06
N THR A 249 -3.83 8.44 11.93
CA THR A 249 -3.83 9.12 10.62
C THR A 249 -4.81 10.31 10.64
N ASN A 250 -6.05 10.08 11.03
CA ASN A 250 -7.09 11.11 11.09
C ASN A 250 -6.76 12.18 12.14
N ALA A 251 -6.14 11.79 13.26
CA ALA A 251 -5.66 12.72 14.28
C ALA A 251 -4.52 13.61 13.76
N ALA A 252 -3.62 13.04 12.96
CA ALA A 252 -2.52 13.77 12.33
C ALA A 252 -3.04 14.78 11.30
N GLU A 253 -4.02 14.38 10.48
CA GLU A 253 -4.72 15.29 9.57
C GLU A 253 -5.44 16.42 10.32
N PHE A 254 -6.17 16.08 11.39
CA PHE A 254 -6.91 17.07 12.20
C PHE A 254 -6.01 18.16 12.80
N LEU A 255 -4.80 17.78 13.22
CA LEU A 255 -3.78 18.68 13.77
C LEU A 255 -2.81 19.23 12.70
N SER A 256 -2.98 18.83 11.43
CA SER A 256 -2.09 19.18 10.31
C SER A 256 -0.61 18.89 10.62
N CYS A 257 -0.32 17.72 11.19
CA CYS A 257 1.02 17.28 11.55
C CYS A 257 1.34 15.88 11.02
N ASP A 258 2.58 15.44 11.17
CA ASP A 258 2.98 14.08 10.79
C ASP A 258 2.49 13.02 11.79
N LYS A 259 2.24 11.78 11.33
CA LYS A 259 1.79 10.65 12.16
C LYS A 259 2.77 10.33 13.30
N ASP A 260 4.07 10.50 13.10
CA ASP A 260 5.09 10.31 14.13
C ASP A 260 4.99 11.35 15.25
N THR A 261 4.49 12.55 14.94
CA THR A 261 4.22 13.57 15.95
C THR A 261 3.15 13.10 16.92
N ILE A 262 2.05 12.53 16.40
CA ILE A 262 0.98 11.94 17.21
C ILE A 262 1.51 10.77 18.05
N ARG A 263 2.32 9.88 17.47
CA ARG A 263 2.97 8.79 18.22
C ARG A 263 3.85 9.31 19.34
N ASN A 264 4.59 10.40 19.10
CA ASN A 264 5.40 11.04 20.12
C ASN A 264 4.54 11.67 21.23
N TYR A 265 3.39 12.26 20.90
CA TYR A 265 2.45 12.79 21.90
C TYR A 265 1.86 11.70 22.79
N LEU A 266 1.54 10.53 22.21
CA LEU A 266 1.13 9.36 22.99
C LEU A 266 2.27 8.87 23.90
N LYS A 267 3.49 8.72 23.36
CA LYS A 267 4.67 8.29 24.14
C LYS A 267 5.01 9.23 25.30
N LYS A 268 4.82 10.54 25.11
CA LYS A 268 5.10 11.58 26.11
C LYS A 268 3.93 11.84 27.07
N GLY A 269 2.80 11.13 26.92
CA GLY A 269 1.63 11.30 27.77
C GLY A 269 0.90 12.63 27.59
N VAL A 270 1.07 13.28 26.44
CA VAL A 270 0.37 14.54 26.10
C VAL A 270 -1.09 14.23 25.74
N LEU A 271 -1.30 13.16 24.96
CA LEU A 271 -2.62 12.58 24.67
C LEU A 271 -2.89 11.52 25.73
N LYS A 272 -3.84 11.77 26.64
CA LYS A 272 -4.14 10.89 27.78
C LYS A 272 -5.41 10.06 27.55
N ASN A 273 -6.36 10.61 26.80
CA ASN A 273 -7.63 9.95 26.49
C ASN A 273 -7.50 9.17 25.18
N TYR A 274 -6.86 8.00 25.25
CA TYR A 274 -6.76 7.09 24.11
C TYR A 274 -7.15 5.65 24.47
N LEU A 275 -7.64 4.91 23.48
CA LEU A 275 -7.90 3.48 23.55
C LEU A 275 -6.82 2.73 22.77
N TYR A 276 -6.19 1.76 23.42
CA TYR A 276 -5.24 0.86 22.78
C TYR A 276 -6.00 -0.29 22.10
N ARG A 277 -5.81 -0.47 20.79
CA ARG A 277 -6.32 -1.64 20.06
C ARG A 277 -5.22 -2.71 19.92
N LYS A 278 -5.61 -3.93 19.54
CA LYS A 278 -4.67 -5.05 19.35
C LYS A 278 -3.51 -4.62 18.43
N LYS A 279 -2.32 -5.23 18.60
CA LYS A 279 -1.02 -4.78 18.04
C LYS A 279 -1.01 -4.29 16.58
N SER A 280 -1.91 -4.74 15.72
CA SER A 280 -2.03 -4.32 14.31
C SER A 280 -2.90 -3.07 14.06
N GLU A 281 -3.82 -2.73 14.96
CA GLU A 281 -4.86 -1.70 14.75
C GLU A 281 -4.52 -0.33 15.39
N GLY A 282 -3.45 -0.27 16.18
CA GLY A 282 -2.88 0.95 16.72
C GLY A 282 -3.72 1.62 17.83
N TYR A 283 -3.66 2.95 17.89
CA TYR A 283 -4.29 3.76 18.93
C TYR A 283 -5.51 4.52 18.36
N LEU A 284 -6.53 4.69 19.19
CA LEU A 284 -7.68 5.55 18.98
C LEU A 284 -7.62 6.70 19.98
N ILE A 285 -7.66 7.95 19.52
CA ILE A 285 -7.44 9.15 20.32
C ILE A 285 -8.75 9.93 20.40
N HIS A 286 -9.18 10.28 21.61
CA HIS A 286 -10.41 11.04 21.80
C HIS A 286 -10.29 12.45 21.19
N LYS A 287 -11.35 12.91 20.51
CA LYS A 287 -11.36 14.21 19.82
C LYS A 287 -11.06 15.37 20.76
N ASP A 288 -11.57 15.34 22.00
CA ASP A 288 -11.33 16.41 22.99
C ASP A 288 -9.84 16.66 23.28
N ASP A 289 -9.01 15.63 23.32
CA ASP A 289 -7.56 15.80 23.50
C ASP A 289 -6.94 16.52 22.30
N LEU A 290 -7.43 16.23 21.10
CA LEU A 290 -6.98 16.87 19.86
C LEU A 290 -7.47 18.33 19.79
N PHE A 291 -8.71 18.62 20.19
CA PHE A 291 -9.21 20.00 20.27
C PHE A 291 -8.38 20.84 21.25
N ARG A 292 -8.11 20.33 22.46
CA ARG A 292 -7.27 21.01 23.45
C ARG A 292 -5.86 21.29 22.91
N LEU A 293 -5.27 20.31 22.22
CA LEU A 293 -3.97 20.50 21.55
C LEU A 293 -4.02 21.57 20.46
N LYS A 294 -5.09 21.59 19.66
CA LYS A 294 -5.29 22.57 18.58
C LYS A 294 -5.43 23.99 19.13
N GLU A 295 -6.14 24.16 20.24
CA GLU A 295 -6.26 25.45 20.94
C GLU A 295 -4.91 25.94 21.48
N THR A 296 -4.09 25.06 22.05
CA THR A 296 -2.73 25.43 22.51
C THR A 296 -1.75 25.74 21.37
N LEU A 297 -2.09 25.37 20.14
CA LEU A 297 -1.28 25.64 18.94
C LEU A 297 -1.65 26.96 18.25
N ILE A 298 -2.68 27.68 18.72
CA ILE A 298 -3.10 28.95 18.13
C ILE A 298 -2.00 29.99 18.40
N MET A 299 -1.35 30.42 17.32
CA MET A 299 -0.38 31.51 17.37
C MET A 299 -1.14 32.82 17.57
N PRO A 300 -0.72 33.69 18.51
CA PRO A 300 -1.36 34.97 18.70
C PRO A 300 -1.33 35.80 17.41
N ASP A 301 -2.45 36.47 17.09
CA ASP A 301 -2.55 37.32 15.90
C ASP A 301 -1.44 38.38 15.89
N GLY A 302 -0.82 38.58 14.72
CA GLY A 302 0.30 39.50 14.56
C GLY A 302 1.68 38.94 14.92
N PHE A 303 1.77 37.66 15.26
CA PHE A 303 3.04 36.96 15.50
C PHE A 303 3.31 35.90 14.44
N MET A 304 4.59 35.60 14.23
CA MET A 304 5.04 34.57 13.29
C MET A 304 6.17 33.72 13.87
N LYS A 305 6.37 32.56 13.23
CA LYS A 305 7.47 31.67 13.57
C LYS A 305 8.81 32.21 13.04
N PRO A 306 9.95 31.87 13.67
CA PRO A 306 11.27 32.29 13.23
C PRO A 306 11.58 31.91 11.78
N GLU A 307 11.04 30.78 11.29
CA GLU A 307 11.22 30.32 9.91
C GLU A 307 10.52 31.25 8.89
N GLU A 308 9.33 31.74 9.22
CA GLU A 308 8.59 32.68 8.37
C GLU A 308 9.25 34.06 8.36
N ALA A 309 9.68 34.54 9.53
CA ALA A 309 10.46 35.77 9.66
C ALA A 309 11.78 35.70 8.89
N ALA A 310 12.47 34.56 8.93
CA ALA A 310 13.72 34.32 8.19
C ALA A 310 13.51 34.46 6.68
N LYS A 311 12.40 33.90 6.18
CA LYS A 311 11.99 34.04 4.78
C LYS A 311 11.67 35.50 4.42
N LYS A 312 10.91 36.22 5.25
CA LYS A 312 10.59 37.65 5.01
C LYS A 312 11.82 38.56 4.98
N LEU A 313 12.84 38.24 5.79
CA LEU A 313 14.08 39.02 5.93
C LEU A 313 15.22 38.61 4.99
N GLY A 314 15.10 37.45 4.33
CA GLY A 314 16.17 36.85 3.53
C GLY A 314 17.41 36.54 4.37
N VAL A 315 17.24 35.97 5.56
CA VAL A 315 18.31 35.65 6.51
C VAL A 315 18.16 34.23 7.06
N GLY A 316 19.20 33.70 7.73
CA GLY A 316 19.13 32.40 8.39
C GLY A 316 18.26 32.42 9.65
N VAL A 317 17.59 31.31 9.97
CA VAL A 317 16.74 31.17 11.18
C VAL A 317 17.54 31.46 12.47
N GLY A 318 18.81 31.06 12.53
CA GLY A 318 19.68 31.37 13.66
C GLY A 318 19.89 32.88 13.89
N GLN A 319 19.92 33.67 12.81
CA GLN A 319 20.00 35.13 12.90
C GLN A 319 18.69 35.72 13.42
N VAL A 320 17.53 35.22 12.96
CA VAL A 320 16.24 35.64 13.50
C VAL A 320 16.11 35.33 14.99
N LEU A 321 16.56 34.15 15.43
CA LEU A 321 16.56 33.80 16.86
C LEU A 321 17.47 34.72 17.68
N ASN A 322 18.59 35.16 17.11
CA ASN A 322 19.46 36.15 17.73
C ASN A 322 18.79 37.54 17.80
N LEU A 323 18.08 37.93 16.73
CA LEU A 323 17.30 39.17 16.69
C LEU A 323 16.15 39.14 17.71
N ALA A 324 15.44 38.01 17.82
CA ALA A 324 14.40 37.81 18.83
C ALA A 324 14.97 38.05 20.24
N ARG A 325 16.08 37.40 20.59
CA ARG A 325 16.66 37.51 21.93
C ARG A 325 17.15 38.91 22.30
N ASN A 326 17.66 39.66 21.33
CA ASN A 326 18.50 40.83 21.61
C ASN A 326 18.01 42.14 20.99
N LYS A 327 17.07 42.11 20.04
CA LYS A 327 16.67 43.30 19.26
C LYS A 327 15.18 43.47 19.02
N PHE A 328 14.43 42.39 18.82
CA PHE A 328 12.98 42.47 18.61
C PHE A 328 12.29 42.65 19.95
N VAL A 329 11.61 43.80 20.09
CA VAL A 329 11.01 44.24 21.34
C VAL A 329 9.76 43.40 21.65
N ASN A 330 9.02 43.02 20.62
CA ASN A 330 7.79 42.25 20.68
C ASN A 330 8.06 40.79 20.32
N SER A 331 9.09 40.20 20.92
CA SER A 331 9.34 38.77 20.79
C SER A 331 9.30 38.09 22.16
N TYR A 332 8.73 36.88 22.21
CA TYR A 332 8.67 36.10 23.44
C TYR A 332 8.67 34.62 23.14
N LYS A 333 8.84 33.83 24.20
CA LYS A 333 8.88 32.37 24.11
C LYS A 333 7.50 31.77 24.33
N ILE A 334 7.11 30.87 23.44
CA ILE A 334 5.97 29.97 23.65
C ILE A 334 6.47 28.55 23.91
N LYS A 335 5.79 27.82 24.79
CA LYS A 335 6.07 26.40 25.02
C LYS A 335 5.54 25.59 23.85
N LYS A 336 6.42 24.84 23.20
CA LYS A 336 6.06 23.78 22.25
C LYS A 336 5.50 22.59 23.01
N ASN A 337 4.74 21.76 22.30
CA ASN A 337 4.08 20.55 22.81
C ASN A 337 5.06 19.50 23.38
N ASN A 338 6.36 19.61 23.13
CA ASN A 338 7.41 18.76 23.69
C ASN A 338 8.02 19.34 25.00
N GLY A 339 7.48 20.43 25.54
CA GLY A 339 8.02 21.17 26.68
C GLY A 339 9.17 22.11 26.32
N ALA A 340 9.67 22.09 25.08
CA ALA A 340 10.72 22.98 24.63
C ALA A 340 10.17 24.38 24.34
N GLU A 341 10.91 25.42 24.68
CA GLU A 341 10.51 26.79 24.38
C GLU A 341 10.97 27.19 22.98
N THR A 342 10.12 27.88 22.22
CA THR A 342 10.48 28.50 20.95
C THR A 342 10.18 29.98 20.99
N TRP A 343 11.06 30.79 20.41
CA TRP A 343 10.77 32.20 20.20
C TRP A 343 9.73 32.36 19.08
N ILE A 344 8.81 33.28 19.27
CA ILE A 344 7.98 33.86 18.21
C ILE A 344 8.25 35.36 18.14
N VAL A 345 8.05 35.93 16.96
CA VAL A 345 8.41 37.32 16.66
C VAL A 345 7.20 38.04 16.08
N SER A 346 6.99 39.29 16.48
CA SER A 346 5.95 40.14 15.90
C SER A 346 6.24 40.44 14.43
N GLU A 347 5.20 40.50 13.61
CA GLU A 347 5.31 40.95 12.21
C GLU A 347 5.85 42.38 12.12
N GLU A 348 5.52 43.24 13.09
CA GLU A 348 5.94 44.64 13.14
C GLU A 348 7.45 44.78 13.31
N ASP A 349 8.05 44.01 14.23
CA ASP A 349 9.50 44.01 14.44
C ASP A 349 10.26 43.56 13.19
N VAL A 350 9.74 42.53 12.52
CA VAL A 350 10.29 42.02 11.26
C VAL A 350 10.22 43.09 10.17
N PHE A 351 9.09 43.78 10.06
CA PHE A 351 8.90 44.87 9.10
C PHE A 351 9.87 46.03 9.36
N MET A 352 9.95 46.51 10.61
CA MET A 352 10.82 47.62 10.99
C MET A 352 12.30 47.28 10.75
N TYR A 353 12.72 46.06 11.10
CA TYR A 353 14.10 45.62 10.85
C TYR A 353 14.42 45.53 9.36
N LYS A 354 13.47 45.05 8.54
CA LYS A 354 13.63 45.01 7.08
C LYS A 354 13.85 46.41 6.51
N LYS A 355 13.02 47.38 6.92
CA LYS A 355 13.13 48.78 6.52
C LYS A 355 14.51 49.36 6.86
N VAL A 356 15.00 49.12 8.08
CA VAL A 356 16.34 49.57 8.51
C VAL A 356 17.47 48.87 7.75
N LYS A 357 17.32 47.58 7.43
CA LYS A 357 18.30 46.82 6.64
C LYS A 357 18.38 47.34 5.20
N GLU A 358 17.25 47.66 4.60
CA GLU A 358 17.16 48.25 3.25
C GLU A 358 17.73 49.68 3.18
N GLN A 359 17.82 50.38 4.32
CA GLN A 359 18.46 51.69 4.44
C GLN A 359 19.99 51.63 4.67
N ARG A 360 20.60 50.44 4.74
CA ARG A 360 22.04 50.31 4.96
C ARG A 360 22.73 49.85 3.68
N PHE A 361 23.74 50.61 3.26
CA PHE A 361 24.63 50.18 2.19
C PHE A 361 25.45 48.95 2.64
N THR A 362 25.44 47.89 1.82
CA THR A 362 26.30 46.71 2.00
C THR A 362 27.39 46.69 0.93
N PRO A 363 28.68 46.53 1.29
CA PRO A 363 29.75 46.34 0.32
C PRO A 363 29.52 45.13 -0.57
N GLU A 364 30.02 45.16 -1.80
CA GLU A 364 29.88 44.05 -2.77
C GLU A 364 30.55 42.77 -2.28
N ASN A 365 31.72 42.89 -1.64
CA ASN A 365 32.44 41.76 -1.05
C ASN A 365 32.46 41.85 0.48
N PRO A 366 31.86 40.90 1.21
CA PRO A 366 31.86 40.90 2.66
C PRO A 366 33.29 40.86 3.25
N GLY A 367 33.69 41.92 3.95
CA GLY A 367 35.00 42.02 4.63
C GLY A 367 36.00 42.96 3.96
N GLU A 368 35.74 43.39 2.73
CA GLU A 368 36.56 44.36 2.01
C GLU A 368 35.72 45.61 1.71
N TYR A 369 36.29 46.81 1.96
CA TYR A 369 35.64 48.07 1.62
C TYR A 369 36.52 48.79 0.60
N THR A 370 36.14 48.67 -0.67
CA THR A 370 36.92 49.16 -1.81
C THR A 370 36.55 50.60 -2.18
N THR A 371 37.29 51.19 -3.11
CA THR A 371 36.94 52.49 -3.71
C THR A 371 35.61 52.44 -4.47
N LEU A 372 35.26 51.29 -5.06
CA LEU A 372 33.96 51.07 -5.68
C LEU A 372 32.84 51.08 -4.64
N ASP A 373 33.03 50.40 -3.51
CA ASP A 373 32.08 50.42 -2.38
C ASP A 373 31.92 51.83 -1.80
N ALA A 374 32.99 52.62 -1.77
CA ALA A 374 32.95 54.00 -1.33
C ALA A 374 32.09 54.89 -2.24
N VAL A 375 32.26 54.77 -3.55
CA VAL A 375 31.45 55.47 -4.55
C VAL A 375 29.99 55.01 -4.49
N ASN A 376 29.75 53.71 -4.37
CA ASN A 376 28.38 53.16 -4.31
C ASN A 376 27.68 53.55 -3.00
N LYS A 377 28.39 53.56 -1.87
CA LYS A 377 27.85 54.06 -0.60
C LYS A 377 27.47 55.53 -0.69
N PHE A 378 28.36 56.37 -1.24
CA PHE A 378 28.07 57.79 -1.46
C PHE A 378 26.79 57.96 -2.30
N LYS A 379 26.69 57.30 -3.45
CA LYS A 379 25.48 57.34 -4.30
C LYS A 379 24.23 56.88 -3.57
N PHE A 380 24.33 55.80 -2.79
CA PHE A 380 23.20 55.21 -2.09
C PHE A 380 22.67 56.15 -1.00
N GLU A 381 23.55 56.81 -0.24
CA GLU A 381 23.16 57.70 0.85
C GLU A 381 22.74 59.10 0.36
N THR A 382 23.26 59.58 -0.77
CA THR A 382 22.86 60.89 -1.32
C THR A 382 21.68 60.84 -2.28
N LYS A 383 21.19 59.65 -2.65
CA LYS A 383 20.10 59.49 -3.64
C LYS A 383 18.81 60.22 -3.26
N ASP A 384 18.53 60.35 -1.96
CA ASP A 384 17.30 60.98 -1.46
C ASP A 384 17.50 62.49 -1.27
N LEU A 385 18.76 62.95 -1.17
CA LEU A 385 19.08 64.38 -1.08
C LEU A 385 18.70 65.10 -2.37
N ILE A 386 18.97 64.52 -3.55
CA ILE A 386 18.64 65.15 -4.85
C ILE A 386 17.15 65.51 -4.99
N VAL A 387 16.27 64.73 -4.37
CA VAL A 387 14.80 64.95 -4.42
C VAL A 387 14.40 66.18 -3.59
N GLN A 388 15.25 66.57 -2.63
CA GLN A 388 15.03 67.71 -1.73
C GLN A 388 15.74 69.00 -2.19
N VAL A 389 16.63 68.92 -3.19
CA VAL A 389 17.39 70.08 -3.67
C VAL A 389 16.53 70.94 -4.61
N PRO A 390 16.45 72.27 -4.40
CA PRO A 390 15.81 73.18 -5.34
C PRO A 390 16.41 73.08 -6.75
N GLU A 391 15.61 73.29 -7.80
CA GLU A 391 16.10 73.23 -9.19
C GLU A 391 17.28 74.18 -9.43
N SER A 392 17.27 75.34 -8.77
CA SER A 392 18.36 76.32 -8.78
C SER A 392 19.68 75.81 -8.20
N MET A 393 19.70 74.71 -7.45
CA MET A 393 20.88 74.13 -6.80
C MET A 393 21.27 72.75 -7.37
N SER A 394 20.48 72.22 -8.32
CA SER A 394 20.71 70.90 -8.92
C SER A 394 22.11 70.78 -9.53
N ARG A 395 22.59 71.84 -10.20
CA ARG A 395 23.91 71.85 -10.83
C ARG A 395 25.04 71.76 -9.81
N THR A 396 24.89 72.39 -8.64
CA THR A 396 25.85 72.30 -7.54
C THR A 396 25.91 70.87 -6.98
N TYR A 397 24.75 70.21 -6.79
CA TYR A 397 24.70 68.81 -6.39
C TYR A 397 25.41 67.88 -7.39
N GLU A 398 25.19 68.07 -8.70
CA GLU A 398 25.83 67.28 -9.75
C GLU A 398 27.35 67.44 -9.76
N LEU A 399 27.82 68.69 -9.66
CA LEU A 399 29.24 69.02 -9.63
C LEU A 399 29.92 68.43 -8.39
N PHE A 400 29.33 68.62 -7.20
CA PHE A 400 29.89 68.06 -5.97
C PHE A 400 29.87 66.53 -6.00
N SER A 401 28.79 65.93 -6.50
CA SER A 401 28.70 64.48 -6.67
C SER A 401 29.79 63.95 -7.59
N SER A 402 30.10 64.66 -8.68
CA SER A 402 31.17 64.28 -9.61
C SER A 402 32.55 64.42 -8.98
N TYR A 403 32.78 65.52 -8.28
CA TYR A 403 33.98 65.75 -7.48
C TYR A 403 34.22 64.64 -6.45
N ALA A 404 33.22 64.37 -5.60
CA ALA A 404 33.29 63.35 -4.55
C ALA A 404 33.54 61.96 -5.14
N LYS A 405 32.83 61.58 -6.21
CA LYS A 405 33.05 60.30 -6.90
C LYS A 405 34.47 60.16 -7.42
N SER A 406 35.01 61.19 -8.08
CA SER A 406 36.39 61.20 -8.60
C SER A 406 37.43 61.08 -7.48
N LYS A 407 37.25 61.82 -6.36
CA LYS A 407 38.18 61.72 -5.23
C LYS A 407 38.09 60.39 -4.50
N LEU A 408 36.89 59.80 -4.37
CA LEU A 408 36.70 58.49 -3.76
C LEU A 408 37.25 57.36 -4.63
N SER A 409 37.05 57.41 -5.95
CA SER A 409 37.56 56.39 -6.88
C SER A 409 39.08 56.35 -6.94
N ASN A 410 39.74 57.50 -6.79
CA ASN A 410 41.20 57.64 -6.86
C ASN A 410 41.91 57.60 -5.48
N SER A 411 41.20 57.25 -4.41
CA SER A 411 41.75 57.29 -3.05
C SER A 411 42.51 56.02 -2.69
N ASN A 412 43.81 56.13 -2.38
CA ASN A 412 44.64 55.03 -1.85
C ASN A 412 44.46 54.78 -0.34
N ALA A 413 43.34 55.21 0.24
CA ALA A 413 43.09 55.12 1.67
C ALA A 413 42.67 53.70 2.09
N ARG A 414 43.05 53.28 3.30
CA ARG A 414 42.57 52.03 3.91
C ARG A 414 41.05 52.07 4.12
N ALA A 415 40.42 50.91 4.13
CA ALA A 415 38.97 50.71 4.27
C ALA A 415 38.30 51.63 5.32
N GLU A 416 38.84 51.68 6.53
CA GLU A 416 38.23 52.46 7.62
C GLU A 416 38.35 53.97 7.40
N THR A 417 39.51 54.44 6.93
CA THR A 417 39.72 55.84 6.53
C THR A 417 38.81 56.21 5.35
N LEU A 418 38.62 55.28 4.40
CA LEU A 418 37.78 55.51 3.23
C LEU A 418 36.29 55.62 3.61
N LYS A 419 35.78 54.76 4.51
CA LYS A 419 34.41 54.91 5.08
C LYS A 419 34.22 56.27 5.75
N LYS A 420 35.23 56.73 6.49
CA LYS A 420 35.21 58.04 7.15
C LYS A 420 35.18 59.18 6.12
N LYS A 421 36.00 59.10 5.08
CA LYS A 421 35.98 60.05 3.94
C LYS A 421 34.62 60.12 3.26
N VAL A 422 33.97 58.98 2.96
CA VAL A 422 32.62 58.95 2.38
C VAL A 422 31.64 59.71 3.26
N SER A 423 31.66 59.46 4.57
CA SER A 423 30.78 60.14 5.53
C SER A 423 31.03 61.65 5.56
N TYR A 424 32.29 62.08 5.41
CA TYR A 424 32.64 63.50 5.31
C TYR A 424 32.13 64.14 4.02
N TYR A 425 32.29 63.48 2.86
CA TYR A 425 31.71 64.00 1.61
C TYR A 425 30.19 64.15 1.68
N ILE A 426 29.49 63.18 2.27
CA ILE A 426 28.02 63.24 2.40
C ILE A 426 27.61 64.41 3.28
N LYS A 427 28.19 64.54 4.48
CA LYS A 427 27.90 65.65 5.39
C LYS A 427 28.27 67.01 4.81
N THR A 428 29.40 67.09 4.12
CA THR A 428 29.81 68.31 3.43
C THR A 428 28.80 68.69 2.36
N LEU A 429 28.31 67.74 1.56
CA LEU A 429 27.26 67.99 0.58
C LEU A 429 25.97 68.50 1.24
N GLU A 430 25.51 67.84 2.31
CA GLU A 430 24.32 68.26 3.05
C GLU A 430 24.44 69.71 3.54
N ILE A 431 25.59 70.06 4.13
CA ILE A 431 25.84 71.40 4.67
C ILE A 431 25.95 72.44 3.54
N ILE A 432 26.68 72.13 2.45
CA ILE A 432 26.80 73.02 1.29
C ILE A 432 25.41 73.35 0.72
N LEU A 433 24.55 72.34 0.57
CA LEU A 433 23.20 72.53 0.03
C LEU A 433 22.28 73.34 0.97
N GLN A 434 22.59 73.40 2.27
CA GLN A 434 21.86 74.20 3.25
C GLN A 434 22.34 75.66 3.30
N ILE A 435 23.64 75.89 3.10
CA ILE A 435 24.26 77.20 3.27
C ILE A 435 24.24 78.03 1.98
N LEU A 436 24.36 77.38 0.83
CA LEU A 436 24.37 78.08 -0.45
C LEU A 436 22.95 78.48 -0.86
N ASP A 437 22.78 79.74 -1.21
CA ASP A 437 21.54 80.33 -1.73
C ASP A 437 21.47 80.34 -3.27
N LYS A 438 22.62 80.15 -3.94
CA LYS A 438 22.77 80.06 -5.40
C LYS A 438 23.84 79.03 -5.79
N ASN A 439 23.93 78.74 -7.09
CA ASN A 439 24.90 77.75 -7.56
C ASN A 439 26.34 78.14 -7.24
N ILE A 440 27.16 77.13 -7.00
CA ILE A 440 28.57 77.29 -6.64
C ILE A 440 29.35 78.19 -7.63
N TYR A 441 29.11 78.06 -8.94
CA TYR A 441 29.82 78.85 -9.96
C TYR A 441 29.37 80.31 -10.02
N ASP A 442 28.25 80.66 -9.39
CA ASP A 442 27.72 82.02 -9.29
C ASP A 442 28.21 82.77 -8.05
N LEU A 443 28.97 82.12 -7.16
CA LEU A 443 29.59 82.76 -6.00
C LEU A 443 30.75 83.67 -6.41
N THR A 444 30.89 84.82 -5.74
CA THR A 444 32.08 85.68 -5.81
C THR A 444 33.15 85.21 -4.84
N ASP A 445 34.38 85.72 -4.98
CA ASP A 445 35.47 85.42 -4.05
C ASP A 445 35.11 85.81 -2.61
N ASP A 446 34.50 86.98 -2.39
CA ASP A 446 34.07 87.44 -1.07
C ASP A 446 33.05 86.48 -0.42
N GLU A 447 32.09 85.98 -1.20
CA GLU A 447 31.07 85.04 -0.68
C GLU A 447 31.68 83.67 -0.32
N VAL A 448 32.68 83.21 -1.08
CA VAL A 448 33.42 82.00 -0.73
C VAL A 448 34.23 82.22 0.55
N GLU A 449 34.87 83.37 0.71
CA GLU A 449 35.61 83.74 1.93
C GLU A 449 34.69 83.84 3.15
N ASP A 450 33.49 84.40 3.00
CA ASP A 450 32.49 84.46 4.08
C ASP A 450 32.11 83.07 4.59
N ILE A 451 31.87 82.11 3.68
CA ILE A 451 31.61 80.70 4.04
C ILE A 451 32.82 80.10 4.76
N LEU A 452 34.03 80.34 4.27
CA LEU A 452 35.24 79.79 4.90
C LEU A 452 35.53 80.41 6.27
N ASN A 453 35.11 81.66 6.51
CA ASN A 453 35.30 82.35 7.78
C ASN A 453 34.15 82.11 8.78
N ASP A 454 33.03 81.49 8.38
CA ASP A 454 31.91 81.20 9.29
C ASP A 454 32.35 80.25 10.43
N PRO A 455 32.26 80.68 11.70
CA PRO A 455 32.65 79.85 12.85
C PRO A 455 31.71 78.67 13.10
N ASN A 456 30.50 78.66 12.52
CA ASN A 456 29.53 77.58 12.67
C ASN A 456 29.82 76.39 11.74
N ILE A 457 30.64 76.60 10.71
CA ILE A 457 31.01 75.54 9.77
C ILE A 457 32.21 74.77 10.32
N VAL A 458 32.07 73.46 10.44
CA VAL A 458 33.13 72.60 10.97
C VAL A 458 34.33 72.56 10.01
N GLU A 459 35.54 72.60 10.56
CA GLU A 459 36.80 72.69 9.79
C GLU A 459 36.94 71.66 8.66
N TYR A 460 36.53 70.40 8.88
CA TYR A 460 36.60 69.39 7.80
C TYR A 460 35.70 69.79 6.62
N VAL A 461 34.52 70.36 6.85
CA VAL A 461 33.61 70.81 5.80
C VAL A 461 34.29 71.89 4.95
N LYS A 462 34.98 72.85 5.59
CA LYS A 462 35.76 73.90 4.92
C LYS A 462 36.84 73.29 4.02
N GLN A 463 37.59 72.31 4.51
CA GLN A 463 38.64 71.63 3.72
C GLN A 463 38.07 70.90 2.48
N TYR A 464 36.97 70.18 2.63
CA TYR A 464 36.32 69.51 1.50
C TYR A 464 35.65 70.52 0.54
N PHE A 465 35.16 71.65 1.06
CA PHE A 465 34.60 72.73 0.27
C PHE A 465 35.66 73.44 -0.58
N ILE A 466 36.84 73.74 -0.03
CA ILE A 466 37.98 74.28 -0.79
C ILE A 466 38.38 73.34 -1.92
N GLY A 467 38.48 72.03 -1.63
CA GLY A 467 38.78 71.06 -2.68
C GLY A 467 37.71 71.01 -3.78
N PHE A 468 36.46 71.31 -3.43
CA PHE A 468 35.35 71.40 -4.37
C PHE A 468 35.37 72.70 -5.18
N THR A 469 35.65 73.86 -4.57
CA THR A 469 35.78 75.14 -5.29
C THR A 469 36.92 75.07 -6.30
N GLN A 470 38.05 74.48 -5.93
CA GLN A 470 39.17 74.24 -6.84
C GLN A 470 38.77 73.34 -8.02
N PHE A 471 38.04 72.25 -7.74
CA PHE A 471 37.52 71.39 -8.81
C PHE A 471 36.59 72.16 -9.76
N CYS A 472 35.74 73.03 -9.23
CA CYS A 472 34.86 73.88 -10.05
C CYS A 472 35.65 74.87 -10.90
N SER A 473 36.64 75.58 -10.35
CA SER A 473 37.46 76.53 -11.12
C SER A 473 38.24 75.86 -12.25
N GLU A 474 38.61 74.58 -12.10
CA GLU A 474 39.35 73.82 -13.11
C GLU A 474 38.44 73.19 -14.18
N ASN A 475 37.16 72.90 -13.86
CA ASN A 475 36.29 72.06 -14.70
C ASN A 475 34.98 72.73 -15.15
N VAL A 476 34.69 73.96 -14.71
CA VAL A 476 33.46 74.70 -15.04
C VAL A 476 33.81 76.03 -15.69
N GLU A 477 33.36 76.24 -16.93
CA GLU A 477 33.49 77.52 -17.61
C GLU A 477 32.55 78.56 -16.97
N GLY A 478 33.06 79.77 -16.72
CA GLY A 478 32.26 80.88 -16.21
C GLY A 478 32.13 80.99 -14.69
N CYS A 479 32.97 80.27 -13.92
CA CYS A 479 33.10 80.52 -12.47
C CYS A 479 33.46 81.99 -12.19
N LYS A 480 32.71 82.64 -11.30
CA LYS A 480 32.93 84.05 -10.93
C LYS A 480 34.08 84.24 -9.95
N PHE A 481 34.28 83.28 -9.06
CA PHE A 481 35.41 83.25 -8.13
C PHE A 481 36.72 82.79 -8.83
N LYS A 482 37.86 83.32 -8.39
CA LYS A 482 39.19 83.07 -9.03
C LYS A 482 40.34 82.85 -8.03
N ASN A 483 40.11 83.07 -6.73
CA ASN A 483 41.15 82.94 -5.73
C ASN A 483 41.54 81.48 -5.46
N ASP A 484 42.78 81.28 -5.00
CA ASP A 484 43.26 80.02 -4.46
C ASP A 484 43.05 80.01 -2.93
N TYR A 485 42.05 79.27 -2.47
CA TYR A 485 41.64 79.25 -1.06
C TYR A 485 42.45 78.26 -0.24
N LYS A 486 42.81 78.65 0.98
CA LYS A 486 43.52 77.80 1.95
C LYS A 486 42.96 78.05 3.35
N THR A 487 42.79 76.98 4.13
CA THR A 487 42.55 77.17 5.57
C THR A 487 43.87 77.52 6.27
N SER A 488 43.84 78.45 7.22
CA SER A 488 45.00 78.75 8.07
C SER A 488 45.34 77.49 8.87
N ARG A 489 46.53 76.91 8.65
CA ARG A 489 46.99 75.75 9.42
C ARG A 489 47.02 76.09 10.90
N ASP A 490 46.21 75.38 11.70
CA ASP A 490 46.48 75.23 13.13
C ASP A 490 47.75 74.39 13.29
N ASN A 491 48.73 74.96 13.98
CA ASN A 491 50.01 74.34 14.37
C ASN A 491 49.83 73.27 15.46
N THR A 492 48.94 72.30 15.29
CA THR A 492 48.77 71.21 16.27
C THR A 492 48.46 69.88 15.59
N THR A 493 49.50 69.10 15.29
CA THR A 493 49.79 67.76 15.86
C THR A 493 50.76 66.98 14.97
N GLU A 494 52.05 67.04 15.31
CA GLU A 494 52.88 65.85 15.31
C GLU A 494 52.37 64.96 16.46
N THR A 495 51.82 63.79 16.14
CA THR A 495 52.04 62.49 16.83
C THR A 495 51.26 61.37 16.16
#